data_AF-A0A2U1C3N3-F1
#
_entry.id   AF-A0A2U1C3N3-F1
#
_cell.length_a   1.000
_cell.length_b   1.000
_cell.length_c   1.000
_cell.angle_alpha   90.00
_cell.angle_beta   90.00
_cell.angle_gamma   90.00
#
_symmetry.space_group_name_H-M   'P 1'
#
loop_
_entity.id
_entity.type
_entity.pdbx_description
1 polymer ?
#
loop_
_entity_poly.entity_id
_entity_poly.type
_entity_poly.pdbx_seq_one_letter_code
_entity_poly.pdbx_strand_id
1 'polypeptide(L)'
;MTPTADALALEFSQGLHACLGREQMREVFERNRAETAPGVCHSHDFCDANMVLYEVFMRHSMDPVSEEGMERHGALWDQAWNLAKSREFRIAD
;
A
#
# COMPACT_ATOMS: atom_id res chain seq x y z
N MET A 1 12.34 -16.25 -3.38
CA MET A 1 11.42 -16.53 -2.25
C MET A 1 10.20 -15.66 -2.44
N THR A 2 8.99 -16.16 -2.20
CA THR A 2 7.78 -15.34 -2.24
C THR A 2 7.82 -14.32 -1.09
N PRO A 3 7.61 -13.02 -1.35
CA PRO A 3 7.61 -12.01 -0.29
C PRO A 3 6.40 -12.20 0.65
N THR A 4 6.56 -11.80 1.91
CA THR A 4 5.47 -11.81 2.90
C THR A 4 4.64 -10.53 2.81
N ALA A 5 3.43 -10.54 3.37
CA ALA A 5 2.61 -9.33 3.48
C ALA A 5 3.34 -8.20 4.23
N ASP A 6 4.11 -8.53 5.27
CA ASP A 6 4.97 -7.57 5.99
C ASP A 6 6.00 -6.89 5.11
N ALA A 7 6.72 -7.66 4.30
CA ALA A 7 7.72 -7.10 3.39
C ALA A 7 7.07 -6.18 2.35
N LEU A 8 5.96 -6.62 1.74
CA LEU A 8 5.22 -5.83 0.76
C LEU A 8 4.60 -4.58 1.39
N ALA A 9 4.08 -4.66 2.61
CA ALA A 9 3.54 -3.52 3.35
C ALA A 9 4.60 -2.45 3.63
N LEU A 10 5.82 -2.88 3.99
CA LEU A 10 6.94 -1.98 4.21
C LEU A 10 7.39 -1.32 2.89
N GLU A 11 7.56 -2.09 1.82
CA GLU A 11 7.92 -1.57 0.50
C GLU A 11 6.84 -0.62 -0.06
N PHE A 12 5.57 -0.93 0.16
CA PHE A 12 4.44 -0.07 -0.19
C PHE A 12 4.46 1.24 0.59
N SER A 13 4.72 1.17 1.90
CA SER A 13 4.88 2.36 2.74
C SER A 13 6.03 3.24 2.24
N GLN A 14 7.18 2.65 1.90
CA GLN A 14 8.31 3.37 1.31
C GLN A 14 7.94 4.03 -0.03
N GLY A 15 7.20 3.33 -0.89
CA GLY A 15 6.70 3.87 -2.15
C GLY A 15 5.77 5.06 -1.96
N LEU A 16 4.83 4.98 -1.00
CA LEU A 16 3.92 6.09 -0.69
C LEU A 16 4.67 7.32 -0.16
N HIS A 17 5.63 7.14 0.75
CA HIS A 17 6.47 8.24 1.25
C HIS A 17 7.27 8.89 0.13
N ALA A 18 7.80 8.11 -0.81
CA ALA A 18 8.51 8.63 -1.98
C ALA A 18 7.60 9.41 -2.93
N CYS A 19 6.35 8.98 -3.10
CA CYS A 19 5.38 9.62 -3.98
C CYS A 19 4.81 10.93 -3.40
N LEU A 20 4.49 10.93 -2.10
CA LEU A 20 3.74 12.01 -1.45
C LEU A 20 4.63 13.01 -0.70
N GLY A 21 5.85 12.60 -0.31
CA GLY A 21 6.68 13.40 0.58
C GLY A 21 6.05 13.63 1.95
N ARG A 22 6.74 14.41 2.80
CA ARG A 22 6.42 14.50 4.23
C ARG A 22 5.07 15.17 4.53
N GLU A 23 4.75 16.27 3.87
CA GLU A 23 3.55 17.06 4.20
C GLU A 23 2.26 16.34 3.82
N GLN A 24 2.21 15.75 2.61
CA GLN A 24 1.05 14.98 2.17
C GLN A 24 0.91 13.67 2.95
N MET A 25 2.02 12.99 3.30
CA MET A 25 1.94 11.81 4.18
C MET A 25 1.35 12.14 5.56
N ARG A 26 1.70 13.29 6.13
CA ARG A 26 1.08 13.75 7.39
C ARG A 26 -0.42 13.96 7.22
N GLU A 27 -0.85 14.56 6.12
CA GLU A 27 -2.28 14.78 5.85
C GLU A 27 -3.03 13.45 5.65
N VAL A 28 -2.45 12.50 4.90
CA VAL A 28 -2.99 11.13 4.75
C VAL A 28 -3.19 10.47 6.11
N PHE A 29 -2.20 10.59 6.99
CA PHE A 29 -2.28 10.06 8.36
C PHE A 29 -3.42 10.68 9.16
N GLU A 30 -3.50 12.00 9.22
CA GLU A 30 -4.55 12.70 10.01
C GLU A 30 -5.95 12.36 9.47
N ARG A 31 -6.13 12.34 8.15
CA ARG A 31 -7.41 11.96 7.53
C ARG A 31 -7.77 10.51 7.78
N ASN A 32 -6.82 9.57 7.62
CA ASN A 32 -7.07 8.16 7.87
C ASN A 32 -7.42 7.87 9.34
N ARG A 33 -6.90 8.66 10.29
CA ARG A 33 -7.28 8.53 11.71
C ARG A 33 -8.67 9.07 12.01
N ALA A 34 -9.11 10.09 11.28
CA ALA A 34 -10.46 10.64 11.39
C ALA A 34 -11.51 9.83 10.62
N GLU A 35 -11.08 9.01 9.66
CA GLU A 35 -11.96 8.17 8.85
C GLU A 35 -12.60 7.03 9.66
N THR A 36 -13.90 6.83 9.44
CA THR A 36 -14.73 5.84 10.16
C THR A 36 -15.17 4.68 9.25
N ALA A 37 -15.14 4.87 7.93
CA ALA A 37 -15.41 3.83 6.95
C ALA A 37 -14.19 2.92 6.78
N PRO A 38 -14.28 1.63 7.13
CA PRO A 38 -13.11 0.75 7.18
C PRO A 38 -12.41 0.56 5.82
N GLY A 39 -13.17 0.65 4.73
CA GLY A 39 -12.67 0.51 3.35
C GLY A 39 -12.06 1.78 2.73
N VAL A 40 -12.09 2.92 3.42
CA VAL A 40 -11.56 4.19 2.88
C VAL A 40 -10.10 4.38 3.28
N CYS A 41 -9.28 4.81 2.34
CA CYS A 41 -7.90 5.22 2.58
C CYS A 41 -7.60 6.50 1.79
N HIS A 42 -7.20 7.55 2.47
CA HIS A 42 -6.98 8.88 1.90
C HIS A 42 -5.66 9.02 1.13
N SER A 43 -4.86 7.96 0.99
CA SER A 43 -3.69 7.97 0.11
C SER A 43 -4.05 8.30 -1.35
N HIS A 44 -5.25 7.90 -1.77
CA HIS A 44 -5.79 8.18 -3.11
C HIS A 44 -6.18 9.64 -3.34
N ASP A 45 -6.30 10.46 -2.29
CA ASP A 45 -6.54 11.90 -2.44
C ASP A 45 -5.30 12.63 -3.02
N PHE A 46 -4.13 11.99 -2.98
CA PHE A 46 -2.84 12.62 -3.32
C PHE A 46 -2.03 11.87 -4.38
N CYS A 47 -2.18 10.55 -4.50
CA CYS A 47 -1.51 9.76 -5.53
C CYS A 47 -2.34 8.56 -5.97
N ASP A 48 -1.99 7.94 -7.09
CA ASP A 48 -2.52 6.63 -7.44
C ASP A 48 -1.82 5.54 -6.59
N ALA A 49 -2.34 5.32 -5.39
CA ALA A 49 -1.78 4.34 -4.46
C ALA A 49 -1.90 2.88 -4.96
N ASN A 50 -2.81 2.58 -5.90
CA ASN A 50 -2.86 1.28 -6.55
C ASN A 50 -1.63 1.10 -7.44
N MET A 51 -1.24 2.12 -8.19
CA MET A 51 -0.01 2.06 -8.99
C MET A 51 1.24 1.89 -8.12
N VAL A 52 1.28 2.50 -6.93
CA VAL A 52 2.41 2.31 -6.00
C VAL A 52 2.50 0.85 -5.52
N LEU A 53 1.38 0.24 -5.11
CA LEU A 53 1.40 -1.17 -4.70
C LEU A 53 1.62 -2.11 -5.89
N TYR A 54 1.11 -1.77 -7.07
CA TYR A 54 1.34 -2.49 -8.32
C TYR A 54 2.84 -2.58 -8.63
N GLU A 55 3.56 -1.46 -8.56
CA GLU A 55 5.01 -1.45 -8.79
C GLU A 55 5.76 -2.33 -7.79
N VAL A 56 5.34 -2.36 -6.52
CA VAL A 56 5.91 -3.27 -5.51
C VAL A 56 5.70 -4.72 -5.93
N PHE A 57 4.49 -5.09 -6.34
CA PHE A 57 4.16 -6.44 -6.80
C PHE A 57 4.97 -6.83 -8.05
N MET A 58 5.14 -5.92 -9.00
CA MET A 58 5.94 -6.14 -10.20
C MET A 58 7.42 -6.36 -9.93
N ARG A 59 8.02 -5.72 -8.91
CA ARG A 59 9.43 -5.98 -8.51
C ARG A 59 9.66 -7.42 -8.08
N HIS A 60 8.61 -8.08 -7.60
CA HIS A 60 8.63 -9.49 -7.20
C HIS A 60 8.09 -10.43 -8.29
N SER A 61 7.91 -9.94 -9.53
CA SER A 61 7.33 -10.71 -10.65
C SER A 61 5.93 -11.26 -10.36
N MET A 62 5.16 -10.56 -9.51
CA MET A 62 3.77 -10.88 -9.20
C MET A 62 2.90 -9.91 -9.97
N ASP A 63 2.47 -10.24 -11.18
CA ASP A 63 1.64 -9.34 -11.98
C ASP A 63 0.15 -9.52 -11.63
N PRO A 64 -0.48 -8.58 -10.89
CA PRO A 64 -1.87 -8.69 -10.48
C PRO A 64 -2.87 -8.43 -11.63
N VAL A 65 -2.45 -7.86 -12.77
CA VAL A 65 -3.33 -7.58 -13.92
C VAL A 65 -3.23 -8.64 -15.02
N SER A 66 -2.36 -9.63 -14.85
CA SER A 66 -2.34 -10.83 -15.70
C SER A 66 -3.64 -11.63 -15.59
N GLU A 67 -3.90 -12.55 -16.54
CA GLU A 67 -5.16 -13.31 -16.65
C GLU A 67 -5.59 -13.99 -15.33
N GLU A 68 -4.63 -14.50 -14.56
CA GLU A 68 -4.85 -15.13 -13.25
C GLU A 68 -4.26 -14.29 -12.09
N GLY A 69 -3.77 -13.10 -12.38
CA GLY A 69 -2.98 -12.28 -11.46
C GLY A 69 -3.74 -11.95 -10.19
N MET A 70 -4.94 -11.40 -10.33
CA MET A 70 -5.77 -11.01 -9.19
C MET A 70 -6.22 -12.22 -8.37
N GLU A 71 -6.54 -13.35 -9.00
CA GLU A 71 -6.89 -14.58 -8.29
C GLU A 71 -5.70 -15.09 -7.45
N ARG A 72 -4.49 -15.01 -8.01
CA ARG A 72 -3.26 -15.49 -7.37
C ARG A 72 -2.74 -14.54 -6.28
N HIS A 73 -2.91 -13.24 -6.47
CA HIS A 73 -2.20 -12.20 -5.71
C HIS A 73 -3.13 -11.29 -4.90
N GLY A 74 -4.44 -11.27 -5.16
CA GLY A 74 -5.39 -10.35 -4.54
C GLY A 74 -5.45 -10.46 -3.01
N ALA A 75 -5.41 -11.68 -2.46
CA ALA A 75 -5.38 -11.86 -1.01
C ALA A 75 -4.12 -11.27 -0.36
N LEU A 76 -2.97 -11.38 -1.03
CA LEU A 76 -1.72 -10.81 -0.55
C LEU A 76 -1.68 -9.29 -0.73
N TRP A 77 -2.28 -8.78 -1.80
CA TRP A 77 -2.49 -7.36 -2.06
C TRP A 77 -3.27 -6.69 -0.93
N ASP A 78 -4.44 -7.24 -0.61
CA ASP A 78 -5.30 -6.73 0.45
C ASP A 78 -4.62 -6.81 1.82
N GLN A 79 -3.88 -7.91 2.09
CA GLN A 79 -3.13 -8.05 3.33
C GLN A 79 -2.02 -7.01 3.46
N ALA A 80 -1.21 -6.82 2.42
CA ALA A 80 -0.13 -5.84 2.42
C ALA A 80 -0.68 -4.42 2.62
N TRP A 81 -1.77 -4.07 1.93
CA TRP A 81 -2.41 -2.76 2.06
C TRP A 81 -2.94 -2.52 3.47
N ASN A 82 -3.73 -3.45 4.00
CA ASN A 82 -4.33 -3.32 5.32
C ASN A 82 -3.25 -3.28 6.42
N LEU A 83 -2.19 -4.05 6.25
CA LEU A 83 -1.07 -4.03 7.19
C LEU A 83 -0.34 -2.69 7.16
N ALA A 84 -0.05 -2.16 5.97
CA ALA A 84 0.57 -0.83 5.83
C ALA A 84 -0.32 0.27 6.44
N LYS A 85 -1.63 0.26 6.15
CA LYS A 85 -2.60 1.20 6.71
C LYS A 85 -2.67 1.11 8.25
N SER A 86 -2.76 -0.10 8.81
CA SER A 86 -2.82 -0.31 10.27
C SER A 86 -1.55 0.14 11.01
N ARG A 87 -0.42 0.16 10.29
CA ARG A 87 0.88 0.68 10.76
C ARG A 87 1.10 2.13 10.36
N GLU A 88 0.07 2.82 9.86
CA GLU A 88 0.11 4.23 9.49
C GLU A 88 1.20 4.53 8.45
N PHE A 89 1.49 3.57 7.58
CA PHE A 89 2.53 3.63 6.56
C PHE A 89 3.93 3.99 7.10
N ARG A 90 4.28 3.52 8.31
CA ARG A 90 5.62 3.72 8.89
C ARG A 90 6.69 2.95 8.08
N ILE A 91 7.86 3.58 7.92
CA ILE A 91 9.01 3.04 7.17
C ILE A 91 10.23 2.69 8.05
N ALA A 92 10.15 2.99 9.35
CA ALA A 92 11.10 2.65 10.41
C ALA A 92 10.38 2.69 11.75
N ASP A 93 10.94 2.04 12.77
CA ASP A 93 10.50 2.16 14.18
C ASP A 93 10.87 3.52 14.78
#